data_AF-A0A8H3HS40-F1
#
_entry.id   AF-A0A8H3HS40-F1
#
_cell.length_a   1.000
_cell.length_b   1.000
_cell.length_c   1.000
_cell.angle_alpha   90.00
_cell.angle_beta   90.00
_cell.angle_gamma   90.00
#
_symmetry.space_group_name_H-M   'P 1'
#
loop_
_entity.id
_entity.type
_entity.pdbx_description
1 polymer ?
#
loop_
_entity_poly.entity_id
_entity_poly.type
_entity_poly.pdbx_seq_one_letter_code
_entity_poly.pdbx_strand_id
1 'polypeptide(L)'
;MLGRLILSLIPLAGAALAQQSNPWTDPSTNIPFQSFVEPVTGIRLSTAFPSSTSPTEFVGEIVAPITSKWVGWSLGGGMNNNLLLVAWPNGNSIVSSTRMSTGYTQPTVFTGPTLTTIAAGTTVNATHWKWLFRCQGCTSWTSPTGVAGSVITNGVQVFGWAQSTVAVDAPANSASTFTEHNTFGLWGHNTADAHYSNYDDFLDGSATPITTSVPTSTATATTTTTAPVVTATPYDYIVVGAGASGIIVADRLSEAGKKVLLIERGGPSTAETGGTEVPPWPSKTSVCITSIDPV
;
A
#
# COMPACT_ATOMS: atom_id res chain seq x y z
N MET A 1 -27.26 -36.22 39.36
CA MET A 1 -26.83 -36.79 38.07
C MET A 1 -27.61 -36.09 36.96
N LEU A 2 -26.99 -35.87 35.80
CA LEU A 2 -27.41 -35.06 34.64
C LEU A 2 -27.17 -33.55 34.85
N GLY A 3 -26.12 -32.91 34.31
CA GLY A 3 -25.22 -33.33 33.24
C GLY A 3 -25.82 -33.03 31.86
N ARG A 4 -25.48 -31.86 31.32
CA ARG A 4 -25.20 -31.59 29.89
C ARG A 4 -24.86 -30.10 29.70
N LEU A 5 -23.56 -29.78 29.79
CA LEU A 5 -23.00 -28.59 29.16
C LEU A 5 -23.07 -28.78 27.64
N ILE A 6 -23.69 -27.84 26.93
CA ILE A 6 -23.51 -27.68 25.48
C ILE A 6 -22.52 -26.54 25.31
N LEU A 7 -21.27 -26.88 25.00
CA LEU A 7 -20.24 -25.93 24.57
C LEU A 7 -20.48 -25.66 23.07
N SER A 8 -21.12 -24.55 22.73
CA SER A 8 -21.14 -24.05 21.35
C SER A 8 -19.83 -23.31 21.09
N LEU A 9 -18.90 -23.94 20.35
CA LEU A 9 -17.82 -23.23 19.67
C LEU A 9 -18.45 -22.28 18.63
N ILE A 10 -18.32 -20.97 18.83
CA ILE A 10 -18.52 -19.98 17.77
C ILE A 10 -17.13 -19.58 17.27
N PRO A 11 -16.78 -19.76 15.99
CA PRO A 11 -15.53 -19.26 15.45
C PRO A 11 -15.65 -17.73 15.37
N LEU A 12 -14.86 -17.02 16.18
CA LEU A 12 -14.70 -15.58 16.07
C LEU A 12 -13.79 -15.29 14.87
N ALA A 13 -14.41 -15.19 13.68
CA ALA A 13 -13.73 -14.67 12.50
C ALA A 13 -13.58 -13.14 12.66
N GLY A 14 -12.47 -12.72 13.26
CA GLY A 14 -12.08 -11.31 13.25
C GLY A 14 -11.64 -10.90 11.85
N ALA A 15 -12.34 -9.94 11.23
CA ALA A 15 -11.86 -9.29 10.02
C ALA A 15 -10.68 -8.39 10.39
N ALA A 16 -9.47 -8.79 10.00
CA ALA A 16 -8.34 -7.87 9.96
C ALA A 16 -8.65 -6.78 8.93
N LEU A 17 -8.57 -5.50 9.30
CA LEU A 17 -8.56 -4.40 8.33
C LEU A 17 -7.32 -4.58 7.46
N ALA A 18 -7.49 -5.16 6.28
CA ALA A 18 -6.44 -5.24 5.28
C ALA A 18 -6.05 -3.82 4.86
N GLN A 19 -4.75 -3.51 4.80
CA GLN A 19 -4.28 -2.31 4.08
C GLN A 19 -4.69 -2.49 2.62
N GLN A 20 -5.82 -1.90 2.22
CA GLN A 20 -6.35 -1.99 0.87
C GLN A 20 -6.00 -0.75 0.04
N SER A 21 -5.83 -0.93 -1.28
CA SER A 21 -5.73 0.18 -2.23
C SER A 21 -7.06 0.93 -2.37
N ASN A 22 -6.99 2.18 -2.81
CA ASN A 22 -8.15 3.03 -3.08
C ASN A 22 -8.05 3.67 -4.48
N PRO A 23 -9.18 4.07 -5.10
CA PRO A 23 -9.17 4.85 -6.32
C PRO A 23 -8.32 6.12 -6.17
N TRP A 24 -7.57 6.45 -7.21
CA TRP A 24 -6.71 7.63 -7.27
C TRP A 24 -6.61 8.11 -8.71
N THR A 25 -6.76 9.41 -8.92
CA THR A 25 -6.49 10.02 -10.23
C THR A 25 -5.25 10.87 -10.11
N ASP A 26 -4.22 10.58 -10.91
CA ASP A 26 -3.01 11.39 -10.94
C ASP A 26 -3.35 12.79 -11.46
N PRO A 27 -3.19 13.86 -10.66
CA PRO A 27 -3.60 15.20 -11.03
C PRO A 27 -2.78 15.80 -12.18
N SER A 28 -1.59 15.26 -12.45
CA SER A 28 -0.73 15.76 -13.53
C SER A 28 -1.08 15.18 -14.90
N THR A 29 -1.60 13.95 -14.94
CA THR A 29 -1.95 13.24 -16.19
C THR A 29 -3.45 13.06 -16.35
N ASN A 30 -4.23 13.28 -15.28
CA ASN A 30 -5.66 12.99 -15.15
C ASN A 30 -6.02 11.52 -15.36
N ILE A 31 -5.07 10.62 -15.10
CA ILE A 31 -5.26 9.19 -15.34
C ILE A 31 -5.70 8.46 -14.06
N PRO A 32 -6.76 7.63 -14.11
CA PRO A 32 -7.22 6.86 -12.95
C PRO A 32 -6.39 5.61 -12.70
N PHE A 33 -6.22 5.29 -11.42
CA PHE A 33 -5.53 4.13 -10.89
C PHE A 33 -6.26 3.57 -9.66
N GLN A 34 -5.93 2.33 -9.30
CA GLN A 34 -6.00 1.89 -7.90
C GLN A 34 -4.64 2.08 -7.25
N SER A 35 -4.62 2.70 -6.07
CA SER A 35 -3.38 3.11 -5.40
C SER A 35 -3.32 2.72 -3.94
N PHE A 36 -2.13 2.33 -3.52
CA PHE A 36 -1.76 2.22 -2.11
C PHE A 36 -0.77 3.33 -1.76
N VAL A 37 -0.94 3.93 -0.58
CA VAL A 37 0.01 4.89 -0.01
C VAL A 37 0.50 4.33 1.32
N GLU A 38 1.82 4.18 1.43
CA GLU A 38 2.46 3.75 2.65
C GLU A 38 2.58 4.94 3.62
N PRO A 39 1.93 4.89 4.80
CA PRO A 39 1.77 6.06 5.65
C PRO A 39 3.07 6.59 6.28
N VAL A 40 4.12 5.78 6.39
CA VAL A 40 5.37 6.19 7.07
C VAL A 40 6.36 6.84 6.11
N THR A 41 6.60 6.20 4.97
CA THR A 41 7.55 6.59 3.93
C THR A 41 6.93 7.51 2.90
N GLY A 42 5.60 7.55 2.78
CA GLY A 42 4.89 8.34 1.78
C GLY A 42 5.00 7.80 0.36
N ILE A 43 5.48 6.56 0.16
CA ILE A 43 5.50 5.93 -1.16
C ILE A 43 4.08 5.62 -1.60
N ARG A 44 3.74 5.99 -2.84
CA ARG A 44 2.53 5.57 -3.54
C ARG A 44 2.87 4.56 -4.62
N LEU A 45 2.08 3.48 -4.67
CA LEU A 45 2.16 2.42 -5.67
C LEU A 45 0.78 2.28 -6.31
N SER A 46 0.70 2.57 -7.60
CA SER A 46 -0.57 2.67 -8.34
C SER A 46 -0.57 1.71 -9.51
N THR A 47 -1.69 1.06 -9.80
CA THR A 47 -1.85 0.18 -10.97
C THR A 47 -3.11 0.51 -11.75
N ALA A 48 -3.01 0.40 -13.07
CA ALA A 48 -4.14 0.31 -13.97
C ALA A 48 -3.92 -0.86 -14.93
N PHE A 49 -4.96 -1.64 -15.18
CA PHE A 49 -4.97 -2.78 -16.09
C PHE A 49 -5.84 -2.49 -17.31
N PRO A 50 -5.54 -3.10 -18.47
CA PRO A 50 -6.48 -3.16 -19.59
C PRO A 50 -7.79 -3.83 -19.18
N SER A 51 -8.91 -3.55 -19.87
CA SER A 51 -10.21 -4.18 -19.61
C SER A 51 -10.31 -5.68 -19.88
N SER A 52 -9.21 -6.34 -20.28
CA SER A 52 -9.16 -7.80 -20.36
C SER A 52 -9.32 -8.43 -18.98
N THR A 53 -9.94 -9.61 -18.89
CA THR A 53 -10.08 -10.38 -17.65
C THR A 53 -8.79 -11.07 -17.22
N SER A 54 -7.81 -11.20 -18.12
CA SER A 54 -6.49 -11.78 -17.84
C SER A 54 -5.40 -11.00 -18.60
N PRO A 55 -5.18 -9.72 -18.24
CA PRO A 55 -4.18 -8.89 -18.88
C PRO A 55 -2.77 -9.44 -18.61
N THR A 56 -1.91 -9.39 -19.62
CA THR A 56 -0.50 -9.77 -19.51
C THR A 56 0.40 -8.60 -19.11
N GLU A 57 -0.19 -7.42 -18.95
CA GLU A 57 0.49 -6.15 -18.71
C GLU A 57 -0.34 -5.22 -17.83
N PHE A 58 0.31 -4.20 -17.29
CA PHE A 58 -0.33 -3.10 -16.57
C PHE A 58 0.49 -1.82 -16.70
N VAL A 59 -0.15 -0.67 -16.47
CA VAL A 59 0.55 0.59 -16.25
C VAL A 59 0.66 0.80 -14.74
N GLY A 60 1.89 1.06 -14.30
CA GLY A 60 2.21 1.33 -12.90
C GLY A 60 2.68 2.76 -12.69
N GLU A 61 2.45 3.26 -11.49
CA GLU A 61 3.04 4.52 -11.00
C GLU A 61 3.73 4.26 -9.66
N ILE A 62 4.97 4.74 -9.53
CA ILE A 62 5.65 4.87 -8.24
C ILE A 62 5.87 6.35 -7.97
N VAL A 63 5.27 6.89 -6.91
CA VAL A 63 5.60 8.23 -6.38
C VAL A 63 6.32 8.01 -5.06
N ALA A 64 7.51 8.58 -4.90
CA ALA A 64 8.27 8.43 -3.67
C ALA A 64 8.97 9.75 -3.29
N PRO A 65 9.11 10.06 -1.99
CA PRO A 65 9.95 11.17 -1.56
C PRO A 65 11.39 11.02 -2.05
N ILE A 66 12.07 12.14 -2.29
CA ILE A 66 13.46 12.17 -2.80
C ILE A 66 14.49 11.55 -1.83
N THR A 67 14.07 11.36 -0.57
CA THR A 67 14.82 10.63 0.46
C THR A 67 14.82 9.13 0.21
N SER A 68 13.81 8.58 -0.50
CA SER A 68 13.81 7.21 -1.00
C SER A 68 14.73 7.09 -2.19
N LYS A 69 15.92 6.55 -1.95
CA LYS A 69 16.97 6.37 -2.95
C LYS A 69 16.73 5.21 -3.87
N TRP A 70 15.93 4.22 -3.47
CA TRP A 70 15.30 3.27 -4.37
C TRP A 70 14.01 2.73 -3.76
N VAL A 71 13.10 2.28 -4.62
CA VAL A 71 11.87 1.57 -4.25
C VAL A 71 11.81 0.25 -5.00
N GLY A 72 11.48 -0.81 -4.28
CA GLY A 72 11.18 -2.13 -4.81
C GLY A 72 9.68 -2.45 -4.68
N TRP A 73 9.15 -3.18 -5.65
CA TRP A 73 7.77 -3.64 -5.71
C TRP A 73 7.75 -5.13 -6.06
N SER A 74 7.31 -5.97 -5.14
CA SER A 74 7.04 -7.39 -5.39
C SER A 74 5.62 -7.60 -5.92
N LEU A 75 5.51 -8.19 -7.10
CA LEU A 75 4.22 -8.45 -7.75
C LEU A 75 3.50 -9.67 -7.17
N GLY A 76 4.17 -10.50 -6.38
CA GLY A 76 3.60 -11.67 -5.69
C GLY A 76 3.64 -11.57 -4.16
N GLY A 77 3.88 -10.38 -3.62
CA GLY A 77 3.97 -10.14 -2.18
C GLY A 77 5.35 -10.48 -1.61
N GLY A 78 5.72 -11.76 -1.60
CA GLY A 78 7.00 -12.21 -1.06
C GLY A 78 8.22 -11.74 -1.89
N MET A 79 9.40 -11.64 -1.28
CA MET A 79 10.64 -11.29 -2.01
C MET A 79 11.13 -12.41 -2.92
N ASN A 80 11.02 -13.66 -2.48
CA ASN A 80 11.58 -14.80 -3.22
C ASN A 80 10.59 -15.38 -4.22
N ASN A 81 11.09 -15.81 -5.38
CA ASN A 81 10.33 -16.44 -6.46
C ASN A 81 9.17 -15.60 -7.03
N ASN A 82 9.17 -14.29 -6.76
CA ASN A 82 8.20 -13.34 -7.29
C ASN A 82 8.91 -12.34 -8.19
N LEU A 83 8.20 -11.85 -9.21
CA LEU A 83 8.71 -10.77 -10.05
C LEU A 83 8.83 -9.50 -9.20
N LEU A 84 10.03 -8.94 -9.15
CA LEU A 84 10.34 -7.71 -8.45
C LEU A 84 10.60 -6.60 -9.47
N LEU A 85 10.00 -5.43 -9.26
CA LEU A 85 10.34 -4.21 -9.98
C LEU A 85 11.17 -3.35 -9.03
N VAL A 86 12.31 -2.83 -9.48
CA VAL A 86 13.14 -1.94 -8.66
C VAL A 86 13.43 -0.69 -9.49
N ALA A 87 13.24 0.49 -8.88
CA ALA A 87 13.46 1.77 -9.54
C ALA A 87 14.07 2.81 -8.61
N TRP A 88 14.81 3.75 -9.20
CA TRP A 88 15.42 4.88 -8.52
C TRP A 88 15.66 6.05 -9.48
N PRO A 89 15.76 7.29 -8.96
CA PRO A 89 16.17 8.44 -9.76
C PRO A 89 17.69 8.41 -10.03
N ASN A 90 18.06 8.80 -11.24
CA ASN A 90 19.43 9.13 -11.64
C ASN A 90 19.40 10.47 -12.38
N GLY A 91 19.73 11.55 -11.67
CA GLY A 91 19.48 12.90 -12.15
C GLY A 91 17.98 13.14 -12.38
N ASN A 92 17.62 13.58 -13.59
CA ASN A 92 16.22 13.87 -13.96
C ASN A 92 15.51 12.70 -14.63
N SER A 93 16.10 11.51 -14.60
CA SER A 93 15.54 10.29 -15.21
C SER A 93 15.38 9.20 -14.16
N ILE A 94 14.52 8.23 -14.45
CA ILE A 94 14.35 7.05 -13.62
C ILE A 94 15.07 5.88 -14.28
N VAL A 95 15.86 5.15 -13.49
CA VAL A 95 16.44 3.86 -13.87
C VAL A 95 15.64 2.79 -13.17
N SER A 96 15.29 1.73 -13.90
CA SER A 96 14.52 0.63 -13.36
C SER A 96 14.96 -0.72 -13.91
N SER A 97 14.57 -1.79 -13.23
CA SER A 97 14.87 -3.16 -13.62
C SER A 97 13.83 -4.14 -13.09
N THR A 98 13.62 -5.22 -13.83
CA THR A 98 12.94 -6.44 -13.39
C THR A 98 13.96 -7.35 -12.72
N ARG A 99 13.61 -7.90 -11.55
CA ARG A 99 14.51 -8.72 -10.74
C ARG A 99 13.80 -9.90 -10.11
N MET A 100 14.59 -10.85 -9.61
CA MET A 100 14.12 -11.95 -8.79
C MET A 100 15.19 -12.39 -7.80
N SER A 101 14.77 -12.88 -6.64
CA SER A 101 15.61 -13.56 -5.64
C SER A 101 15.05 -14.96 -5.38
N THR A 102 15.91 -15.90 -5.02
CA THR A 102 15.51 -17.26 -4.61
C THR A 102 15.83 -17.55 -3.14
N GLY A 103 16.49 -16.63 -2.43
CA GLY A 103 17.03 -16.92 -1.10
C GLY A 103 17.36 -15.72 -0.21
N TYR A 104 16.54 -14.66 -0.21
CA TYR A 104 16.78 -13.43 0.59
C TYR A 104 18.19 -12.86 0.41
N THR A 105 18.66 -12.87 -0.84
CA THR A 105 19.93 -12.29 -1.25
C THR A 105 19.67 -11.20 -2.28
N GLN A 106 20.72 -10.46 -2.67
CA GLN A 106 20.64 -9.45 -3.72
C GLN A 106 19.85 -9.99 -4.94
N PRO A 107 18.68 -9.41 -5.25
CA PRO A 107 17.95 -9.81 -6.43
C PRO A 107 18.75 -9.50 -7.69
N THR A 108 18.81 -10.48 -8.60
CA THR A 108 19.46 -10.36 -9.91
C THR A 108 18.45 -10.01 -10.99
N VAL A 109 18.93 -9.51 -12.13
CA VAL A 109 18.08 -9.17 -13.28
C VAL A 109 17.26 -10.39 -13.71
N PHE A 110 15.97 -10.18 -13.94
CA PHE A 110 15.03 -11.19 -14.42
C PHE A 110 14.55 -10.78 -15.82
N THR A 111 14.86 -11.60 -16.82
CA THR A 111 14.53 -11.35 -18.23
C THR A 111 13.13 -11.85 -18.58
N GLY A 112 12.52 -11.26 -19.62
CA GLY A 112 11.21 -11.66 -20.13
C GLY A 112 10.22 -10.49 -20.09
N PRO A 113 9.90 -9.94 -18.91
CA PRO A 113 9.07 -8.75 -18.84
C PRO A 113 9.80 -7.52 -19.39
N THR A 114 9.04 -6.58 -19.95
CA THR A 114 9.56 -5.33 -20.51
C THR A 114 9.00 -4.14 -19.75
N LEU A 115 9.90 -3.29 -19.25
CA LEU A 115 9.56 -2.02 -18.60
C LEU A 115 9.79 -0.87 -19.57
N THR A 116 8.75 -0.09 -19.82
CA THR A 116 8.82 1.12 -20.66
C THR A 116 8.40 2.33 -19.85
N THR A 117 9.31 3.27 -19.62
CA THR A 117 8.99 4.54 -18.97
C THR A 117 8.08 5.39 -19.86
N ILE A 118 6.97 5.86 -19.30
CA ILE A 118 6.07 6.83 -19.93
C ILE A 118 6.55 8.21 -19.50
N ALA A 119 7.35 8.84 -20.37
CA ALA A 119 8.08 10.06 -20.03
C ALA A 119 7.16 11.23 -19.66
N ALA A 120 5.99 11.34 -20.29
CA ALA A 120 5.07 12.45 -20.07
C ALA A 120 4.53 12.52 -18.63
N GLY A 121 4.41 11.37 -17.96
CA GLY A 121 4.05 11.30 -16.54
C GLY A 121 5.24 11.08 -15.60
N THR A 122 6.49 11.01 -16.07
CA THR A 122 7.64 10.73 -15.20
C THR A 122 8.34 12.03 -14.82
N THR A 123 8.56 12.25 -13.53
CA THR A 123 9.20 13.48 -13.03
C THR A 123 10.18 13.21 -11.90
N VAL A 124 11.21 14.05 -11.79
CA VAL A 124 12.08 14.12 -10.62
C VAL A 124 12.19 15.59 -10.23
N ASN A 125 11.93 15.90 -8.96
CA ASN A 125 12.03 17.25 -8.43
C ASN A 125 12.68 17.24 -7.04
N ALA A 126 12.72 18.41 -6.39
CA ALA A 126 13.38 18.60 -5.10
C ALA A 126 12.76 17.81 -3.94
N THR A 127 11.52 17.34 -4.06
CA THR A 127 10.80 16.66 -2.98
C THR A 127 10.44 15.22 -3.30
N HIS A 128 10.16 14.91 -4.57
CA HIS A 128 9.70 13.59 -5.00
C HIS A 128 10.30 13.20 -6.35
N TRP A 129 10.33 11.91 -6.58
CA TRP A 129 10.41 11.35 -7.92
C TRP A 129 9.16 10.52 -8.18
N LYS A 130 8.71 10.57 -9.44
CA LYS A 130 7.56 9.86 -9.94
C LYS A 130 7.95 9.10 -11.19
N TRP A 131 7.70 7.80 -11.19
CA TRP A 131 7.91 6.93 -12.33
C TRP A 131 6.57 6.39 -12.82
N LEU A 132 6.14 6.84 -13.99
CA LEU A 132 5.01 6.27 -14.71
C LEU A 132 5.54 5.30 -15.76
N PHE A 133 5.04 4.07 -15.81
CA PHE A 133 5.62 3.03 -16.66
C PHE A 133 4.61 1.98 -17.11
N ARG A 134 4.85 1.42 -18.29
CA ARG A 134 4.20 0.21 -18.77
C ARG A 134 5.03 -1.01 -18.40
N CYS A 135 4.39 -2.05 -17.87
CA CYS A 135 5.01 -3.33 -17.52
C CYS A 135 4.39 -4.45 -18.36
N GLN A 136 5.06 -4.85 -19.43
CA GLN A 136 4.59 -5.89 -20.35
C GLN A 136 5.12 -7.26 -19.93
N GLY A 137 4.27 -8.29 -19.93
CA GLY A 137 4.64 -9.64 -19.50
C GLY A 137 4.90 -9.75 -18.00
N CYS A 138 4.28 -8.87 -17.19
CA CYS A 138 4.56 -8.77 -15.75
C CYS A 138 3.53 -9.47 -14.86
N THR A 139 2.40 -9.93 -15.41
CA THR A 139 1.32 -10.54 -14.60
C THR A 139 1.49 -12.04 -14.40
N SER A 140 2.50 -12.65 -15.01
CA SER A 140 2.89 -14.04 -14.79
C SER A 140 4.38 -14.22 -14.97
N TRP A 141 4.97 -15.19 -14.27
CA TRP A 141 6.38 -15.52 -14.36
C TRP A 141 6.65 -16.97 -13.97
N THR A 142 7.86 -17.43 -14.27
CA THR A 142 8.41 -18.67 -13.73
C THR A 142 9.79 -18.35 -13.19
N SER A 143 10.03 -18.70 -11.93
CA SER A 143 11.32 -18.43 -11.29
C SER A 143 12.44 -19.29 -11.89
N PRO A 144 13.72 -18.91 -11.69
CA PRO A 144 14.86 -19.76 -12.05
C PRO A 144 14.82 -21.16 -11.41
N THR A 145 14.10 -21.31 -10.29
CA THR A 145 13.88 -22.59 -9.60
C THR A 145 12.65 -23.36 -10.12
N GLY A 146 11.97 -22.86 -11.15
CA GLY A 146 10.80 -23.49 -11.77
C GLY A 146 9.47 -23.21 -11.05
N VAL A 147 9.44 -22.27 -10.10
CA VAL A 147 8.22 -21.90 -9.38
C VAL A 147 7.42 -20.91 -10.23
N ALA A 148 6.20 -21.29 -10.60
CA ALA A 148 5.28 -20.40 -11.28
C ALA A 148 4.67 -19.38 -10.30
N GLY A 149 4.51 -18.14 -10.74
CA GLY A 149 3.80 -17.10 -10.00
C GLY A 149 3.02 -16.19 -10.94
N SER A 150 2.01 -15.52 -10.38
CA SER A 150 1.13 -14.62 -11.14
C SER A 150 0.51 -13.57 -10.26
N VAL A 151 0.08 -12.48 -10.89
CA VAL A 151 -0.80 -11.47 -10.30
C VAL A 151 -2.25 -11.94 -10.43
N ILE A 152 -3.02 -11.85 -9.35
CA ILE A 152 -4.48 -11.90 -9.39
C ILE A 152 -4.94 -10.59 -10.02
N THR A 153 -5.23 -10.60 -11.32
CA THR A 153 -5.54 -9.39 -12.09
C THR A 153 -6.98 -8.91 -11.91
N ASN A 154 -7.86 -9.74 -11.38
CA ASN A 154 -9.25 -9.38 -11.08
C ASN A 154 -9.63 -9.99 -9.71
N GLY A 155 -9.59 -9.16 -8.67
CA GLY A 155 -9.85 -9.55 -7.29
C GLY A 155 -8.97 -8.75 -6.33
N VAL A 156 -8.37 -9.44 -5.36
CA VAL A 156 -7.41 -8.85 -4.42
C VAL A 156 -6.05 -9.53 -4.60
N GLN A 157 -5.05 -8.76 -5.02
CA GLN A 157 -3.65 -9.20 -5.09
C GLN A 157 -2.90 -8.76 -3.85
N VAL A 158 -2.11 -9.64 -3.23
CA VAL A 158 -1.15 -9.21 -2.20
C VAL A 158 0.14 -8.76 -2.87
N PHE A 159 0.42 -7.47 -2.85
CA PHE A 159 1.69 -6.93 -3.30
C PHE A 159 2.64 -6.69 -2.13
N GLY A 160 3.93 -6.60 -2.43
CA GLY A 160 4.96 -6.23 -1.48
C GLY A 160 5.71 -4.99 -1.94
N TRP A 161 6.24 -4.22 -1.01
CA TRP A 161 7.06 -3.05 -1.30
C TRP A 161 8.30 -3.04 -0.42
N ALA A 162 9.34 -2.36 -0.89
CA ALA A 162 10.59 -2.17 -0.20
C ALA A 162 11.14 -0.77 -0.49
N GLN A 163 11.83 -0.18 0.47
CA GLN A 163 12.39 1.16 0.36
C GLN A 163 13.77 1.21 0.99
N SER A 164 14.66 2.01 0.39
CA SER A 164 15.91 2.39 1.06
C SER A 164 16.17 3.88 0.93
N THR A 165 16.78 4.44 1.97
CA THR A 165 17.37 5.78 1.99
C THR A 165 18.85 5.77 1.58
N VAL A 166 19.41 4.60 1.28
CA VAL A 166 20.77 4.41 0.77
C VAL A 166 20.73 4.20 -0.73
N ALA A 167 21.58 4.93 -1.47
CA ALA A 167 21.65 4.82 -2.92
C ALA A 167 22.17 3.46 -3.37
N VAL A 168 21.76 3.07 -4.59
CA VAL A 168 22.36 1.92 -5.27
C VAL A 168 23.82 2.23 -5.63
N ASP A 169 24.64 1.20 -5.79
CA ASP A 169 26.09 1.35 -5.96
C ASP A 169 26.49 2.04 -7.28
N ALA A 170 25.73 1.79 -8.35
CA ALA A 170 25.95 2.34 -9.69
C ALA A 170 24.63 2.87 -10.30
N PRO A 171 24.19 4.10 -9.96
CA PRO A 171 22.87 4.61 -10.31
C PRO A 171 22.54 4.66 -11.81
N ALA A 172 23.53 4.72 -12.68
CA ALA A 172 23.34 4.68 -14.14
C ALA A 172 23.14 3.26 -14.71
N ASN A 173 23.43 2.21 -13.93
CA ASN A 173 23.35 0.82 -14.34
C ASN A 173 22.08 0.18 -13.78
N SER A 174 21.13 -0.21 -14.63
CA SER A 174 19.90 -0.89 -14.20
C SER A 174 20.16 -2.23 -13.50
N ALA A 175 21.32 -2.87 -13.72
CA ALA A 175 21.76 -4.07 -13.03
C ALA A 175 22.57 -3.79 -11.74
N SER A 176 22.62 -2.54 -11.26
CA SER A 176 23.36 -2.15 -10.05
C SER A 176 23.06 -3.06 -8.86
N THR A 177 24.08 -3.33 -8.06
CA THR A 177 23.90 -3.84 -6.70
C THR A 177 23.43 -2.73 -5.76
N PHE A 178 22.90 -3.13 -4.61
CA PHE A 178 22.46 -2.25 -3.54
C PHE A 178 22.39 -3.02 -2.23
N THR A 179 22.50 -2.29 -1.12
CA THR A 179 22.28 -2.87 0.22
C THR A 179 20.81 -3.21 0.44
N GLU A 180 20.53 -4.02 1.47
CA GLU A 180 19.18 -4.35 1.91
C GLU A 180 18.31 -3.08 2.14
N HIS A 181 17.01 -3.19 1.87
CA HIS A 181 16.04 -2.14 2.16
C HIS A 181 16.02 -1.78 3.65
N ASN A 182 15.80 -0.51 3.96
CA ASN A 182 15.62 -0.06 5.34
C ASN A 182 14.24 -0.45 5.90
N THR A 183 13.23 -0.54 5.04
CA THR A 183 11.86 -0.92 5.42
C THR A 183 11.13 -1.57 4.24
N PHE A 184 10.11 -2.36 4.57
CA PHE A 184 9.32 -3.14 3.62
C PHE A 184 7.95 -3.44 4.22
N GLY A 185 7.03 -3.91 3.38
CA GLY A 185 5.71 -4.32 3.82
C GLY A 185 4.91 -5.02 2.73
N LEU A 186 3.70 -5.44 3.09
CA LEU A 186 2.73 -6.06 2.20
C LEU A 186 1.41 -5.29 2.27
N TRP A 187 0.65 -5.29 1.20
CA TRP A 187 -0.72 -4.76 1.21
C TRP A 187 -1.64 -5.57 0.29
N GLY A 188 -2.93 -5.54 0.56
CA GLY A 188 -3.95 -6.08 -0.33
C GLY A 188 -4.31 -5.02 -1.38
N HIS A 189 -4.23 -5.34 -2.65
CA HIS A 189 -4.52 -4.42 -3.73
C HIS A 189 -5.77 -4.85 -4.45
N ASN A 190 -6.76 -3.97 -4.54
CA ASN A 190 -7.98 -4.21 -5.31
C ASN A 190 -7.63 -4.09 -6.81
N THR A 191 -7.40 -5.24 -7.46
CA THR A 191 -7.13 -5.30 -8.89
C THR A 191 -8.43 -5.34 -9.70
N ALA A 192 -9.54 -5.78 -9.11
CA ALA A 192 -10.86 -5.77 -9.76
C ALA A 192 -11.29 -4.34 -10.17
N ASP A 193 -11.00 -3.35 -9.34
CA ASP A 193 -11.33 -1.95 -9.62
C ASP A 193 -10.19 -1.18 -10.30
N ALA A 194 -9.13 -1.87 -10.71
CA ALA A 194 -7.97 -1.29 -11.37
C ALA A 194 -8.06 -1.37 -12.91
N HIS A 195 -9.15 -1.90 -13.47
CA HIS A 195 -9.32 -1.98 -14.92
C HIS A 195 -9.82 -0.66 -15.51
N TYR A 196 -9.16 -0.19 -16.56
CA TYR A 196 -9.50 1.06 -17.24
C TYR A 196 -9.87 0.81 -18.70
N SER A 197 -11.04 1.30 -19.13
CA SER A 197 -11.57 1.08 -20.49
C SER A 197 -10.73 1.72 -21.58
N ASN A 198 -10.11 2.86 -21.28
CA ASN A 198 -9.26 3.58 -22.23
C ASN A 198 -7.79 3.37 -21.90
N TYR A 199 -7.40 2.12 -21.67
CA TYR A 199 -6.03 1.78 -21.28
C TYR A 199 -4.96 2.27 -22.28
N ASP A 200 -5.32 2.46 -23.54
CA ASP A 200 -4.41 3.00 -24.55
C ASP A 200 -4.11 4.50 -24.35
N ASP A 201 -4.91 5.24 -23.57
CA ASP A 201 -4.65 6.65 -23.17
C ASP A 201 -3.36 6.78 -22.34
N PHE A 202 -2.89 5.67 -21.75
CA PHE A 202 -1.58 5.64 -21.10
C PHE A 202 -0.42 5.56 -22.09
N LEU A 203 -0.66 5.01 -23.29
CA LEU A 203 0.37 4.50 -24.20
C LEU A 203 0.62 5.42 -25.40
N ASP A 204 -0.36 6.22 -25.78
CA ASP A 204 -0.31 7.16 -26.90
C ASP A 204 0.57 8.41 -26.64
N GLY A 205 1.13 8.54 -25.43
CA GLY A 205 1.90 9.71 -25.01
C GLY A 205 1.04 10.97 -24.83
N SER A 206 -0.29 10.85 -24.85
CA SER A 206 -1.26 11.93 -24.68
C SER A 206 -1.59 12.24 -23.22
N ALA A 207 -0.92 11.56 -22.28
CA ALA A 207 -0.76 11.97 -20.89
C ALA A 207 -0.12 13.36 -20.86
N THR A 208 -0.89 14.36 -21.26
CA THR A 208 -0.50 15.74 -21.35
C THR A 208 -0.32 16.17 -19.91
N PRO A 209 0.90 16.55 -19.49
CA PRO A 209 1.07 17.21 -18.22
C PRO A 209 0.13 18.39 -18.26
N ILE A 210 -0.94 18.38 -17.46
CA ILE A 210 -1.76 19.57 -17.33
C ILE A 210 -0.84 20.55 -16.60
N THR A 211 -0.31 21.54 -17.33
CA THR A 211 0.28 22.73 -16.71
C THR A 211 -0.87 23.57 -16.20
N THR A 212 -1.57 23.07 -15.19
CA THR A 212 -2.51 23.88 -14.41
C THR A 212 -1.65 24.79 -13.55
N SER A 213 -1.46 26.03 -14.01
CA SER A 213 -1.25 27.13 -13.08
C SER A 213 -2.44 27.10 -12.13
N VAL A 214 -2.26 26.51 -10.95
CA VAL A 214 -3.27 26.44 -9.91
C VAL A 214 -3.78 27.87 -9.68
N PRO A 215 -5.05 28.22 -9.97
CA PRO A 215 -5.62 29.33 -9.24
C PRO A 215 -5.69 28.83 -7.81
N THR A 216 -5.00 29.53 -6.91
CA THR A 216 -5.12 29.35 -5.48
C THR A 216 -6.59 29.52 -5.09
N SER A 217 -7.39 28.45 -5.16
CA SER A 217 -8.63 28.38 -4.41
C SER A 217 -8.22 28.03 -2.99
N THR A 218 -8.06 29.10 -2.21
CA THR A 218 -8.05 29.04 -0.76
C THR A 218 -9.38 28.46 -0.29
N ALA A 219 -9.48 27.14 -0.27
CA ALA A 219 -10.39 26.43 0.61
C ALA A 219 -9.51 25.80 1.70
N THR A 220 -9.08 26.66 2.62
CA THR A 220 -8.57 26.23 3.92
C THR A 220 -9.70 25.53 4.65
N ALA A 221 -9.71 24.21 4.58
CA ALA A 221 -10.21 23.36 5.66
C ALA A 221 -9.06 22.48 6.15
N THR A 222 -7.95 23.13 6.48
CA THR A 222 -6.95 22.56 7.37
C THR A 222 -7.51 22.69 8.78
N THR A 223 -8.22 21.67 9.26
CA THR A 223 -8.17 21.40 10.71
C THR A 223 -6.81 20.80 11.00
N THR A 224 -5.78 21.65 11.02
CA THR A 224 -4.67 21.45 11.94
C THR A 224 -5.28 21.54 13.31
N THR A 225 -5.71 20.40 13.86
CA THR A 225 -5.62 20.25 15.29
C THR A 225 -4.12 20.26 15.57
N THR A 226 -3.59 21.43 15.90
CA THR A 226 -2.45 21.48 16.82
C THR A 226 -2.88 20.60 17.98
N ALA A 227 -2.34 19.37 18.04
CA ALA A 227 -2.33 18.66 19.30
C ALA A 227 -1.77 19.67 20.30
N PRO A 228 -2.47 19.93 21.42
CA PRO A 228 -1.93 20.84 22.42
C PRO A 228 -0.51 20.33 22.72
N VAL A 229 0.44 21.26 22.85
CA VAL A 229 1.73 20.91 23.48
C VAL A 229 1.38 20.60 24.93
N VAL A 230 0.95 19.35 25.16
CA VAL A 230 0.70 18.82 26.49
C VAL A 230 2.08 18.53 27.04
N THR A 231 2.39 19.08 28.21
CA THR A 231 3.51 18.60 29.02
C THR A 231 3.40 17.08 29.08
N ALA A 232 4.39 16.35 28.54
CA ALA A 232 4.31 14.91 28.40
C ALA A 232 3.97 14.27 29.75
N THR A 233 2.76 13.74 29.88
CA THR A 233 2.39 12.94 31.04
C THR A 233 3.14 11.61 30.94
N PRO A 234 4.06 11.30 31.86
CA PRO A 234 4.80 10.05 31.80
C PRO A 234 3.84 8.88 32.05
N TYR A 235 3.90 7.90 31.15
CA TYR A 235 3.26 6.60 31.26
C TYR A 235 4.34 5.55 31.54
N ASP A 236 4.00 4.51 32.30
CA ASP A 236 4.88 3.37 32.53
C ASP A 236 4.91 2.46 31.29
N TYR A 237 3.79 2.39 30.55
CA TYR A 237 3.66 1.59 29.34
C TYR A 237 2.81 2.30 28.28
N ILE A 238 3.21 2.15 27.02
CA ILE A 238 2.42 2.54 25.84
C ILE A 238 2.11 1.26 25.06
N VAL A 239 0.82 0.95 24.92
CA VAL A 239 0.32 -0.15 24.10
C VAL A 239 -0.18 0.45 22.79
N VAL A 240 0.28 -0.07 21.65
CA VAL A 240 -0.11 0.42 20.32
C VAL A 240 -0.97 -0.64 19.64
N GLY A 241 -2.24 -0.30 19.43
CA GLY A 241 -3.30 -1.14 18.89
C GLY A 241 -4.19 -1.74 19.98
N ALA A 242 -5.48 -1.43 19.97
CA ALA A 242 -6.55 -1.96 20.83
C ALA A 242 -7.22 -3.21 20.23
N GLY A 243 -6.43 -4.06 19.54
CA GLY A 243 -6.88 -5.34 19.03
C GLY A 243 -7.00 -6.42 20.11
N ALA A 244 -7.22 -7.67 19.68
CA ALA A 244 -7.46 -8.82 20.56
C ALA A 244 -6.41 -9.01 21.67
N SER A 245 -5.13 -8.72 21.38
CA SER A 245 -4.05 -8.77 22.37
C SER A 245 -3.88 -7.45 23.12
N GLY A 246 -4.03 -6.32 22.43
CA GLY A 246 -3.68 -5.01 22.96
C GLY A 246 -4.59 -4.55 24.10
N ILE A 247 -5.90 -4.77 23.99
CA ILE A 247 -6.83 -4.44 25.08
C ILE A 247 -6.56 -5.30 26.33
N ILE A 248 -6.20 -6.57 26.14
CA ILE A 248 -5.89 -7.49 27.25
C ILE A 248 -4.58 -7.10 27.92
N VAL A 249 -3.55 -6.77 27.16
CA VAL A 249 -2.27 -6.32 27.70
C VAL A 249 -2.43 -5.00 28.44
N ALA A 250 -3.14 -4.03 27.87
CA ALA A 250 -3.41 -2.75 28.51
C ALA A 250 -4.17 -2.93 29.82
N ASP A 251 -5.20 -3.79 29.82
CA ASP A 251 -5.99 -4.13 31.00
C ASP A 251 -5.12 -4.71 32.12
N ARG A 252 -4.36 -5.78 31.84
CA ARG A 252 -3.47 -6.41 32.83
C ARG A 252 -2.39 -5.48 33.38
N LEU A 253 -1.84 -4.60 32.54
CA LEU A 253 -0.87 -3.61 32.98
C LEU A 253 -1.51 -2.55 33.90
N SER A 254 -2.74 -2.15 33.59
CA SER A 254 -3.50 -1.20 34.43
C SER A 254 -3.97 -1.81 35.75
N GLU A 255 -4.42 -3.07 35.76
CA GLU A 255 -4.73 -3.85 36.98
C GLU A 255 -3.50 -3.94 37.89
N ALA A 256 -2.30 -4.05 37.32
CA ALA A 256 -1.03 -4.04 38.05
C ALA A 256 -0.62 -2.64 38.58
N GLY A 257 -1.50 -1.64 38.49
CA GLY A 257 -1.30 -0.29 39.01
C GLY A 257 -0.38 0.59 38.16
N LYS A 258 -0.15 0.24 36.89
CA LYS A 258 0.71 1.02 35.97
C LYS A 258 -0.08 2.11 35.27
N LYS A 259 0.59 3.22 34.94
CA LYS A 259 0.04 4.26 34.05
C LYS A 259 0.18 3.79 32.62
N VAL A 260 -0.92 3.37 32.01
CA VAL A 260 -0.93 2.81 30.65
C VAL A 260 -1.60 3.77 29.69
N LEU A 261 -0.94 4.05 28.56
CA LEU A 261 -1.56 4.69 27.40
C LEU A 261 -1.81 3.62 26.33
N LEU A 262 -3.06 3.46 25.90
CA LEU A 262 -3.42 2.65 24.76
C LEU A 262 -3.71 3.57 23.57
N ILE A 263 -2.96 3.43 22.48
CA ILE A 263 -3.14 4.20 21.24
C ILE A 263 -3.74 3.27 20.20
N GLU A 264 -4.90 3.62 19.66
CA GLU A 264 -5.54 2.90 18.55
C GLU A 264 -5.71 3.85 17.36
N ARG A 265 -5.51 3.34 16.15
CA ARG A 265 -5.69 4.11 14.91
C ARG A 265 -7.17 4.23 14.54
N GLY A 266 -7.96 3.19 14.79
CA GLY A 266 -9.40 3.15 14.54
C GLY A 266 -10.22 4.07 15.45
N GLY A 267 -11.42 4.42 15.02
CA GLY A 267 -12.41 5.12 15.83
C GLY A 267 -13.17 4.19 16.78
N PRO A 268 -14.06 4.74 17.63
CA PRO A 268 -14.94 3.95 18.48
C PRO A 268 -15.74 2.89 17.73
N SER A 269 -15.66 1.63 18.16
CA SER A 269 -16.29 0.50 17.46
C SER A 269 -17.68 0.14 17.98
N THR A 270 -17.91 0.26 19.29
CA THR A 270 -19.21 -0.02 19.93
C THR A 270 -19.80 1.22 20.57
N ALA A 271 -21.11 1.25 20.80
CA ALA A 271 -21.78 2.36 21.48
C ALA A 271 -21.16 2.67 22.86
N GLU A 272 -20.73 1.64 23.60
CA GLU A 272 -20.06 1.78 24.91
C GLU A 272 -18.74 2.56 24.80
N THR A 273 -18.05 2.46 23.67
CA THR A 273 -16.81 3.21 23.37
C THR A 273 -17.05 4.51 22.61
N GLY A 274 -18.30 4.85 22.29
CA GLY A 274 -18.69 6.05 21.53
C GLY A 274 -18.93 5.83 20.03
N GLY A 275 -19.05 4.59 19.56
CA GLY A 275 -19.37 4.26 18.17
C GLY A 275 -20.79 4.65 17.80
N THR A 276 -20.98 5.20 16.59
CA THR A 276 -22.27 5.72 16.12
C THR A 276 -22.78 5.09 14.82
N GLU A 277 -22.00 4.20 14.21
CA GLU A 277 -22.37 3.53 12.96
C GLU A 277 -23.36 2.41 13.27
N VAL A 278 -24.66 2.70 13.23
CA VAL A 278 -25.73 1.69 13.43
C VAL A 278 -26.49 1.49 12.12
N PRO A 279 -26.95 0.26 11.81
CA PRO A 279 -27.84 0.05 10.69
C PRO A 279 -29.19 0.76 10.94
N PRO A 280 -29.95 1.12 9.89
CA PRO A 280 -31.24 1.82 10.02
C PRO A 280 -32.34 1.00 10.72
N TRP A 281 -32.07 -0.26 11.04
CA TRP A 281 -32.94 -1.17 11.79
C TRP A 281 -32.05 -2.16 12.56
N PRO A 282 -32.36 -2.60 13.79
CA PRO A 282 -33.45 -2.27 14.72
C PRO A 282 -33.05 -1.19 15.77
N SER A 283 -34.05 -0.46 16.27
CA SER A 283 -33.94 0.77 17.05
C SER A 283 -33.48 0.63 18.52
N LYS A 284 -33.01 -0.55 18.95
CA LYS A 284 -32.43 -0.78 20.30
C LYS A 284 -31.45 -1.96 20.30
N THR A 285 -30.26 -1.78 19.76
CA THR A 285 -29.12 -2.65 20.09
C THR A 285 -27.88 -1.82 20.36
N SER A 286 -27.07 -2.21 21.33
CA SER A 286 -25.75 -1.60 21.60
C SER A 286 -24.69 -1.99 20.56
N VAL A 287 -25.13 -2.51 19.40
CA VAL A 287 -24.28 -3.03 18.33
C VAL A 287 -24.31 -2.03 17.18
N CYS A 288 -23.19 -1.33 17.02
CA CYS A 288 -22.90 -0.56 15.83
C CYS A 288 -22.43 -1.52 14.71
N ILE A 289 -23.02 -1.41 13.52
CA ILE A 289 -22.53 -2.01 12.29
C ILE A 289 -21.58 -1.00 11.66
N THR A 290 -20.29 -1.33 11.58
CA THR A 290 -19.41 -0.69 10.61
C THR A 290 -20.03 -0.87 9.22
N SER A 291 -20.35 0.22 8.52
CA SER A 291 -21.16 0.18 7.30
C SER A 291 -20.66 -0.88 6.30
N ILE A 292 -21.47 -1.92 6.09
CA ILE A 292 -21.36 -2.78 4.92
C ILE A 292 -22.18 -2.06 3.85
N ASP A 293 -21.52 -1.25 3.02
CA ASP A 293 -22.16 -0.80 1.78
C ASP A 293 -22.36 -2.03 0.88
N PRO A 294 -23.55 -2.24 0.31
CA PRO A 294 -23.79 -3.35 -0.59
C PRO A 294 -23.23 -3.01 -1.97
N VAL A 295 -22.04 -3.54 -2.31
CA VAL A 295 -21.68 -4.12 -3.62
C VAL A 295 -20.61 -5.19 -3.39
#